data_AF-Q3A863-F1
#
_entry.id   AF-Q3A863-F1
#
_cell.length_a   1.000
_cell.length_b   1.000
_cell.length_c   1.000
_cell.angle_alpha   90.00
_cell.angle_beta   90.00
_cell.angle_gamma   90.00
#
_symmetry.space_group_name_H-M   'P 1'
#
loop_
_entity.id
_entity.type
_entity.pdbx_description
1 polymer ?
#
loop_
_entity_poly.entity_id
_entity_poly.type
_entity_poly.pdbx_seq_one_letter_code
_entity_poly.pdbx_strand_id
1 'polypeptide(L)'
;MAKAQITARVPEVVCQKLNYLASQKGITRQEFIEQVLTEATSGTEVPSSFQAKTYVSPEVLETIKANIDTLSAGQEIGLKKLVGHELWSELEHSTRRNFGKDFKEMVLSGEISGLSLGRKKTNNEQMYNRI
;
A
#
# COMPACT_ATOMS: atom_id res chain seq x y z
N MET A 1 5.10 20.12 -7.32
CA MET A 1 4.75 18.74 -6.92
C MET A 1 3.84 18.15 -7.99
N ALA A 2 4.06 16.91 -8.42
CA ALA A 2 3.20 16.26 -9.40
C ALA A 2 1.85 15.89 -8.73
N LYS A 3 0.73 16.32 -9.32
CA LYS A 3 -0.60 15.91 -8.86
C LYS A 3 -0.82 14.43 -9.22
N ALA A 4 -1.37 13.64 -8.31
CA ALA A 4 -1.81 12.29 -8.62
C ALA A 4 -3.01 12.34 -9.58
N GLN A 5 -3.00 11.53 -10.62
CA GLN A 5 -4.10 11.47 -11.59
C GLN A 5 -5.20 10.53 -11.09
N ILE A 6 -6.43 11.04 -10.98
CA ILE A 6 -7.62 10.25 -10.65
C ILE A 6 -8.47 10.13 -11.91
N THR A 7 -8.86 8.90 -12.26
CA THR A 7 -9.78 8.63 -13.38
C THR A 7 -10.99 7.86 -12.85
N ALA A 8 -12.19 8.34 -13.14
CA ALA A 8 -13.43 7.70 -12.74
C ALA A 8 -14.37 7.55 -13.94
N ARG A 9 -15.07 6.41 -14.02
CA ARG A 9 -16.17 6.21 -14.97
C ARG A 9 -17.46 6.65 -14.30
N VAL A 10 -18.17 7.59 -14.92
CA VAL A 10 -19.46 8.09 -14.43
C VAL A 10 -20.53 7.91 -15.52
N PRO A 11 -21.80 7.67 -15.14
CA PRO A 11 -22.89 7.66 -16.11
C PRO A 11 -22.99 8.99 -16.87
N GLU A 12 -23.40 8.93 -18.14
CA GLU A 12 -23.48 10.10 -19.03
C GLU A 12 -24.34 11.22 -18.44
N VAL A 13 -25.48 10.88 -17.83
CA VAL A 13 -26.38 11.84 -17.18
C VAL A 13 -25.67 12.61 -16.04
N VAL A 14 -24.78 11.94 -15.31
CA VAL A 14 -23.98 12.57 -14.24
C VAL A 14 -22.94 13.51 -14.84
N CYS A 15 -22.29 13.07 -15.93
CA CYS A 15 -21.32 13.89 -16.67
C CYS A 15 -21.93 15.21 -17.14
N GLN A 16 -23.15 15.17 -17.69
CA GLN A 16 -23.89 16.34 -18.14
C GLN A 16 -24.26 17.29 -17.00
N LYS A 17 -24.73 16.74 -15.87
CA LYS A 17 -25.01 17.54 -14.66
C LYS A 17 -23.76 18.23 -14.11
N LEU A 18 -22.63 17.53 -14.07
CA LEU A 18 -21.35 18.11 -13.63
C LEU A 18 -20.87 19.22 -14.56
N ASN A 19 -21.00 19.05 -15.88
CA ASN A 19 -20.70 20.11 -16.85
C ASN A 19 -21.57 21.35 -16.62
N TYR A 20 -22.87 21.16 -16.42
CA TYR A 20 -23.79 22.26 -16.14
C TYR A 20 -23.39 23.01 -14.86
N LEU A 21 -23.17 22.29 -13.76
CA LEU A 21 -22.78 22.90 -12.48
C LEU A 21 -21.45 23.64 -12.55
N ALA A 22 -20.47 23.09 -13.27
CA ALA A 22 -19.18 23.75 -13.50
C ALA A 22 -19.35 25.04 -14.31
N SER A 23 -20.20 25.01 -15.35
CA SER A 23 -20.48 26.19 -16.17
C SER A 23 -21.15 27.33 -15.39
N GLN A 24 -22.05 27.01 -14.44
CA GLN A 24 -22.68 28.01 -13.55
C GLN A 24 -21.65 28.72 -12.65
N LYS A 25 -20.49 28.10 -12.41
CA LYS A 25 -19.40 28.63 -11.60
C LYS A 25 -18.25 29.21 -12.45
N GLY A 26 -18.35 29.17 -13.78
CA GLY A 26 -17.32 29.67 -14.69
C GLY A 26 -16.00 28.89 -14.64
N ILE A 27 -16.03 27.63 -14.22
CA ILE A 27 -14.85 26.76 -14.09
C ILE A 27 -14.98 25.50 -14.94
N THR A 28 -13.88 24.79 -15.15
CA THR A 28 -13.91 23.50 -15.83
C THR A 28 -14.57 22.42 -14.97
N ARG A 29 -15.10 21.38 -15.61
CA ARG A 29 -15.64 20.21 -14.90
C ARG A 29 -14.61 19.60 -13.94
N GLN A 30 -13.33 19.57 -14.32
CA GLN A 30 -12.27 19.02 -13.48
C GLN A 30 -12.06 19.88 -12.24
N GLU A 31 -11.95 21.19 -12.39
CA GLU A 31 -11.80 22.11 -11.25
C GLU A 31 -13.00 22.05 -10.31
N PHE A 32 -14.21 21.92 -10.85
CA PHE A 32 -15.41 21.73 -10.04
C PHE A 32 -15.35 20.44 -9.22
N ILE A 33 -14.96 19.33 -9.83
CA ILE A 33 -14.80 18.05 -9.11
C ILE A 33 -13.69 18.15 -8.06
N GLU A 34 -12.55 18.76 -8.38
CA GLU A 34 -11.46 19.00 -7.43
C GLU A 34 -11.95 19.82 -6.23
N GLN A 35 -12.71 20.90 -6.47
CA GLN A 35 -13.27 21.73 -5.41
C GLN A 35 -14.25 20.94 -4.53
N VAL A 36 -15.20 20.21 -5.11
CA VAL A 36 -16.20 19.43 -4.36
C VAL A 36 -15.52 18.34 -3.51
N LEU A 37 -14.53 17.64 -4.07
CA LEU A 37 -13.78 16.63 -3.32
C LEU A 37 -12.94 17.25 -2.19
N THR A 38 -12.36 18.42 -2.43
CA THR A 38 -11.59 19.15 -1.41
C THR A 38 -12.50 19.63 -0.30
N GLU A 39 -13.66 20.22 -0.63
CA GLU A 39 -14.65 20.68 0.36
C GLU A 39 -15.22 19.50 1.17
N ALA A 40 -15.54 18.38 0.51
CA ALA A 40 -16.04 17.19 1.17
C ALA A 40 -15.02 16.55 2.14
N THR A 41 -13.72 16.79 1.91
CA THR A 41 -12.64 16.26 2.75
C THR A 41 -12.09 17.30 3.73
N SER A 42 -12.31 18.59 3.49
CA SER A 42 -11.88 19.67 4.37
C SER A 42 -12.69 19.65 5.66
N GLY A 43 -12.08 19.13 6.73
CA GLY A 43 -12.74 18.93 8.03
C GLY A 43 -13.02 17.46 8.36
N THR A 44 -12.78 16.54 7.42
CA THR A 44 -12.61 15.15 7.78
C THR A 44 -11.19 15.00 8.32
N GLU A 45 -11.03 15.00 9.65
CA GLU A 45 -9.84 14.41 10.25
C GLU A 45 -9.82 12.96 9.78
N VAL A 46 -8.90 12.64 8.88
CA VAL A 46 -8.61 11.26 8.54
C VAL A 46 -8.07 10.66 9.84
N PRO A 47 -8.82 9.83 10.58
CA PRO A 47 -8.25 9.22 11.77
C PRO A 47 -6.98 8.51 11.33
N SER A 48 -5.93 8.47 12.15
CA SER A 48 -4.63 7.89 11.78
C SER A 48 -4.73 6.43 11.28
N SER A 49 -5.89 5.78 11.45
CA SER A 49 -6.30 4.49 10.88
C SER A 49 -6.70 4.49 9.40
N PHE A 50 -7.00 5.65 8.79
CA PHE A 50 -7.32 5.81 7.35
C PHE A 50 -6.13 6.31 6.53
N GLN A 51 -5.06 6.83 7.15
CA GLN A 51 -3.74 6.54 6.59
C GLN A 51 -3.68 5.02 6.61
N ALA A 52 -3.68 4.37 5.44
CA ALA A 52 -3.61 2.92 5.35
C ALA A 52 -2.26 2.45 5.92
N LYS A 53 -2.14 2.49 7.24
CA LYS A 53 -1.13 1.80 8.01
C LYS A 53 -1.72 0.44 8.29
N THR A 54 -1.15 -0.52 7.58
CA THR A 54 -0.98 -1.87 8.09
C THR A 54 -2.18 -2.80 7.84
N TYR A 55 -2.24 -3.39 6.64
CA TYR A 55 -2.92 -4.68 6.43
C TYR A 55 -2.17 -5.85 7.08
N VAL A 56 -0.99 -5.60 7.66
CA VAL A 56 -0.30 -6.60 8.47
C VAL A 56 -1.04 -6.73 9.79
N SER A 57 -1.78 -7.83 9.97
CA SER A 57 -2.30 -8.19 11.28
C SER A 57 -1.17 -8.06 12.32
N PRO A 58 -1.39 -7.43 13.49
CA PRO A 58 -0.38 -7.34 14.54
C PRO A 58 0.29 -8.69 14.84
N GLU A 59 -0.48 -9.78 14.76
CA GLU A 59 -0.01 -11.16 14.92
C GLU A 59 1.08 -11.55 13.90
N VAL A 60 0.96 -11.11 12.65
CA VAL A 60 1.96 -11.35 11.61
C VAL A 60 3.22 -10.51 11.85
N LEU A 61 3.07 -9.27 12.35
CA LEU A 61 4.23 -8.46 12.76
C LEU A 61 4.97 -9.08 13.95
N GLU A 62 4.24 -9.58 14.94
CA GLU A 62 4.85 -10.29 16.08
C GLU A 62 5.57 -11.55 15.62
N THR A 63 4.96 -12.33 14.73
CA THR A 63 5.60 -13.50 14.11
C THR A 63 6.88 -13.13 13.38
N ILE A 64 6.86 -12.04 12.59
CA ILE A 64 8.06 -11.55 11.90
C ILE A 64 9.14 -11.13 12.91
N LYS A 65 8.80 -10.37 13.95
CA LYS A 65 9.76 -9.92 14.98
C LYS A 65 10.39 -11.10 15.72
N ALA A 66 9.58 -12.06 16.15
CA ALA A 66 10.06 -13.28 16.80
C ALA A 66 11.01 -14.07 15.87
N ASN A 67 10.67 -14.17 14.58
CA ASN A 67 11.54 -14.84 13.62
C ASN A 67 12.85 -14.07 13.38
N ILE A 68 12.83 -12.73 13.36
CA ILE A 68 14.04 -11.91 13.22
C ILE A 68 15.04 -12.19 14.34
N ASP A 69 14.56 -12.29 15.58
CA ASP A 69 15.43 -12.53 16.74
C ASP A 69 16.13 -13.89 16.69
N THR A 70 15.62 -14.84 15.90
CA THR A 70 16.24 -16.15 15.67
C THR A 70 17.22 -16.18 14.49
N LEU A 71 17.28 -15.12 13.68
CA LEU A 71 18.14 -15.07 12.52
C LEU A 71 19.58 -14.73 12.90
N SER A 72 20.52 -15.38 12.23
CA SER A 72 21.93 -15.02 12.35
C SER A 72 22.21 -13.69 11.64
N ALA A 73 23.12 -12.89 12.19
CA ALA A 73 23.52 -11.63 11.59
C ALA A 73 24.01 -11.82 10.15
N GLY A 74 23.55 -10.97 9.23
CA GLY A 74 23.93 -11.00 7.81
C GLY A 74 23.20 -12.05 6.95
N GLN A 75 22.25 -12.80 7.52
CA GLN A 75 21.46 -13.78 6.77
C GLN A 75 20.42 -13.11 5.85
N GLU A 76 20.43 -13.48 4.56
CA GLU A 76 19.37 -13.05 3.63
C GLU A 76 18.12 -13.93 3.78
N ILE A 77 16.98 -13.32 4.09
CA ILE A 77 15.68 -13.99 4.15
C ILE A 77 14.62 -13.26 3.32
N GLY A 78 13.70 -14.02 2.73
CA GLY A 78 12.56 -13.47 2.01
C GLY A 78 11.35 -13.27 2.91
N LEU A 79 10.53 -12.25 2.63
CA LEU A 79 9.35 -11.92 3.41
C LEU A 79 8.38 -13.11 3.60
N LYS A 80 8.16 -13.91 2.55
CA LYS A 80 7.34 -15.13 2.64
C LYS A 80 7.86 -16.11 3.71
N LYS A 81 9.18 -16.24 3.85
CA LYS A 81 9.80 -17.14 4.85
C LYS A 81 9.70 -16.55 6.26
N LEU A 82 9.79 -15.22 6.40
CA LEU A 82 9.60 -14.53 7.68
C LEU A 82 8.17 -14.63 8.21
N VAL A 83 7.18 -14.60 7.32
CA VAL A 83 5.76 -14.74 7.70
C VAL A 83 5.37 -16.19 7.96
N GLY A 84 6.02 -17.15 7.32
CA GLY A 84 5.66 -18.56 7.37
C GLY A 84 4.71 -18.97 6.24
N HIS A 85 4.80 -20.23 5.81
CA HIS A 85 4.11 -20.71 4.61
C HIS A 85 2.59 -20.75 4.76
N GLU A 86 2.09 -21.14 5.92
CA GLU A 86 0.65 -21.27 6.21
C GLU A 86 -0.04 -19.91 6.13
N LEU A 87 0.35 -18.97 6.99
CA LEU A 87 -0.16 -17.60 7.00
C LEU A 87 -0.02 -16.93 5.63
N TRP A 88 1.14 -17.06 4.96
CA TRP A 88 1.32 -16.46 3.64
C TRP A 88 0.38 -17.03 2.57
N SER A 89 0.03 -18.32 2.67
CA SER A 89 -0.82 -18.99 1.68
C SER A 89 -2.30 -18.69 1.88
N GLU A 90 -2.71 -18.30 3.08
CA GLU A 90 -4.08 -17.87 3.40
C GLU A 90 -4.38 -16.44 2.91
N LEU A 91 -3.36 -15.59 2.79
CA LEU A 91 -3.53 -14.24 2.25
C LEU A 91 -3.91 -14.26 0.77
N GLU A 92 -4.85 -13.41 0.35
CA GLU A 92 -5.14 -13.19 -1.07
C GLU A 92 -3.94 -12.62 -1.84
N HIS A 93 -3.92 -12.81 -3.17
CA HIS A 93 -2.81 -12.34 -4.01
C HIS A 93 -2.61 -10.82 -3.95
N SER A 94 -3.70 -10.05 -3.96
CA SER A 94 -3.72 -8.60 -3.79
C SER A 94 -3.07 -8.19 -2.46
N THR A 95 -3.47 -8.86 -1.37
CA THR A 95 -2.96 -8.64 -0.01
C THR A 95 -1.47 -8.91 0.07
N ARG A 96 -0.97 -10.05 -0.45
CA ARG A 96 0.47 -10.38 -0.48
C ARG A 96 1.30 -9.30 -1.19
N ARG A 97 0.75 -8.74 -2.29
CA ARG A 97 1.45 -7.73 -3.09
C ARG A 97 1.54 -6.39 -2.38
N ASN A 98 0.48 -5.98 -1.69
CA ASN A 98 0.47 -4.76 -0.87
C ASN A 98 1.37 -4.92 0.36
N PHE A 99 1.25 -6.05 1.04
CA PHE A 99 2.07 -6.43 2.18
C PHE A 99 3.58 -6.30 1.90
N GLY A 100 4.04 -6.77 0.74
CA GLY A 100 5.45 -6.65 0.36
C GLY A 100 5.92 -5.21 0.16
N LYS A 101 5.03 -4.28 -0.23
CA LYS A 101 5.35 -2.86 -0.35
C LYS A 101 5.41 -2.21 1.03
N ASP A 102 4.39 -2.44 1.84
CA ASP A 102 4.28 -1.86 3.18
C ASP A 102 5.44 -2.31 4.07
N PHE A 103 5.76 -3.61 4.03
CA PHE A 103 6.91 -4.17 4.76
C PHE A 103 8.23 -3.54 4.33
N LYS A 104 8.41 -3.29 3.03
CA LYS A 104 9.61 -2.62 2.52
C LYS A 104 9.73 -1.20 3.09
N GLU A 105 8.63 -0.47 3.16
CA GLU A 105 8.60 0.88 3.75
C GLU A 105 8.90 0.86 5.24
N MET A 106 8.36 -0.11 6.00
CA MET A 106 8.64 -0.29 7.43
C MET A 106 10.12 -0.59 7.72
N VAL A 107 10.77 -1.38 6.86
CA VAL A 107 12.22 -1.62 6.97
C VAL A 107 13.01 -0.35 6.65
N LEU A 108 12.59 0.42 5.64
CA LEU A 108 13.25 1.67 5.26
C LEU A 108 13.11 2.78 6.30
N SER A 109 11.97 2.85 6.99
CA SER A 109 11.71 3.82 8.06
C SER A 109 12.37 3.44 9.39
N GLY A 110 12.92 2.23 9.50
CA GLY A 110 13.52 1.72 10.73
C GLY A 110 12.50 1.27 11.78
N GLU A 111 11.22 1.10 11.42
CA GLU A 111 10.19 0.55 12.31
C GLU A 111 10.46 -0.93 12.67
N ILE A 112 11.17 -1.65 11.79
CA ILE A 112 11.64 -3.02 12.05
C ILE A 112 13.16 -3.00 12.18
N SER A 113 13.62 -2.81 13.41
CA SER A 113 15.04 -2.85 13.78
C SER A 113 15.67 -4.20 13.44
N GLY A 114 16.95 -4.19 13.05
CA GLY A 114 17.71 -5.41 12.74
C GLY A 114 17.57 -5.94 11.32
N LEU A 115 16.68 -5.36 10.50
CA LEU A 115 16.58 -5.66 9.08
C LEU A 115 17.10 -4.50 8.22
N SER A 116 17.67 -4.87 7.08
CA SER A 116 18.00 -3.95 5.99
C SER A 116 17.45 -4.49 4.68
N LEU A 117 17.29 -3.62 3.67
CA LEU A 117 16.81 -4.06 2.37
C LEU A 117 17.82 -4.99 1.70
N GLY A 118 17.41 -6.24 1.50
CA GLY A 118 18.17 -7.21 0.72
C GLY A 118 18.15 -6.92 -0.79
N ARG A 119 19.01 -7.63 -1.53
CA ARG A 119 19.05 -7.56 -2.99
C ARG A 119 17.87 -8.30 -3.63
N LYS A 120 17.40 -7.82 -4.78
CA LYS A 120 16.42 -8.55 -5.59
C LYS A 120 17.10 -9.78 -6.18
N LYS A 121 16.66 -10.98 -5.78
CA LYS A 121 17.15 -12.24 -6.35
C LYS A 121 16.85 -12.28 -7.86
N THR A 122 17.86 -12.65 -8.63
CA THR A 122 17.76 -12.86 -10.08
C THR A 122 16.83 -14.04 -10.40
N ASN A 123 16.29 -14.11 -11.63
CA ASN A 123 15.38 -15.20 -12.03
C ASN A 123 15.99 -16.60 -11.83
N ASN A 124 17.30 -16.75 -12.06
CA ASN A 124 18.00 -18.02 -11.84
C ASN A 124 18.00 -18.40 -10.34
N GLU A 125 18.27 -17.46 -9.43
CA GLU A 125 18.28 -17.71 -7.98
C GLU A 125 16.89 -18.05 -7.39
N GLN A 126 15.80 -17.67 -8.09
CA GLN A 126 14.43 -18.00 -7.70
C GLN A 126 14.05 -19.45 -8.04
N MET A 127 14.63 -20.04 -9.09
CA MET A 127 14.35 -21.44 -9.46
C MET A 127 14.99 -22.45 -8.50
N TYR A 128 16.21 -22.19 -8.01
CA TYR A 128 16.95 -23.12 -7.16
C TYR A 128 16.51 -23.15 -5.68
N ASN A 129 15.60 -22.26 -5.27
CA ASN A 129 15.03 -22.24 -3.92
C ASN A 129 13.67 -22.99 -3.81
N ARG A 130 13.28 -23.76 -4.84
CA ARG A 130 12.05 -24.59 -4.85
C ARG A 130 12.29 -26.05 -4.41
N ILE A 131 13.44 -26.36 -3.81
CA ILE A 131 13.77 -27.68 -3.26
C ILE A 131 13.68 -27.61 -1.73
#